data_AF-A0A5C3EXC6-F1
#
_entry.id   AF-A0A5C3EXC6-F1
#
_cell.length_a   1.000
_cell.length_b   1.000
_cell.length_c   1.000
_cell.angle_alpha   90.00
_cell.angle_beta   90.00
_cell.angle_gamma   90.00
#
_symmetry.space_group_name_H-M   'P 1'
#
loop_
_entity.id
_entity.type
_entity.pdbx_description
1 polymer ?
#
loop_
_entity_poly.entity_id
_entity_poly.type
_entity_poly.pdbx_seq_one_letter_code
_entity_poly.pdbx_strand_id
1 'polypeptide(L)'
;MAAAAATTSSDANGRSAATPKPRRGANLLRDYYGLSNPGPGPGPDSPAAASSTPADPTDPDNPAFSKDAALAALLRTGSLSQLLAKESTLITEIRELDGERQSLVYNHHHQLVAASDTIRNMKQKSESLDPSLDALRESFSRIAQLETNLETLRSPIPASGSGDPGSSTVEAARDMLPDLEAIVTLPTALRDLIEFGIAPIDGTQPDAASSQGQSSQGLAQAERLWGQMEAVLSAWSDAGVQGVREIIAECRSVLREGRRAAGATQT
;
A
#
# COMPACT_ATOMS: atom_id res chain seq x y z
N MET A 1 -15.43 68.83 13.25
CA MET A 1 -14.61 68.02 12.34
C MET A 1 -13.18 68.14 12.86
N ALA A 2 -12.74 67.16 13.65
CA ALA A 2 -11.55 67.22 14.50
C ALA A 2 -10.51 66.15 14.09
N ALA A 3 -9.28 66.40 14.50
CA ALA A 3 -8.00 65.96 13.94
C ALA A 3 -7.47 64.58 14.41
N ALA A 4 -6.65 63.99 13.52
CA ALA A 4 -5.32 63.36 13.68
C ALA A 4 -4.87 62.55 14.93
N ALA A 5 -4.24 61.41 14.59
CA ALA A 5 -2.93 60.87 15.03
C ALA A 5 -2.79 59.87 16.22
N ALA A 6 -2.15 58.73 15.86
CA ALA A 6 -0.98 58.08 16.48
C ALA A 6 -1.10 57.04 17.62
N THR A 7 -0.74 55.79 17.24
CA THR A 7 0.29 54.91 17.85
C THR A 7 -0.04 54.01 19.04
N THR A 8 0.70 52.88 19.08
CA THR A 8 0.90 51.83 20.10
C THR A 8 0.04 50.58 19.89
N SER A 9 0.54 49.35 19.93
CA SER A 9 1.89 48.81 20.10
C SER A 9 1.86 47.33 19.70
N SER A 10 2.92 46.91 19.00
CA SER A 10 3.27 45.54 18.69
C SER A 10 3.51 44.74 19.97
N ASP A 11 2.67 43.75 20.27
CA ASP A 11 2.95 42.75 21.30
C ASP A 11 3.43 41.45 20.64
N ALA A 12 4.74 41.40 20.42
CA ALA A 12 5.45 40.18 20.07
C ALA A 12 5.76 39.43 21.37
N ASN A 13 4.78 38.67 21.89
CA ASN A 13 4.98 37.82 23.05
C ASN A 13 5.36 36.39 22.64
N GLY A 14 6.43 35.89 23.25
CA GLY A 14 7.24 34.76 22.81
C GLY A 14 6.50 33.43 22.75
N ARG A 15 6.59 32.77 21.58
CA ARG A 15 6.37 31.33 21.44
C ARG A 15 7.55 30.58 22.07
N SER A 16 7.50 30.38 23.38
CA SER A 16 8.21 29.28 24.03
C SER A 16 7.59 27.97 23.54
N ALA A 17 8.18 27.38 22.49
CA ALA A 17 7.88 26.02 22.06
C ALA A 17 8.45 25.03 23.09
N ALA A 18 7.74 24.87 24.22
CA ALA A 18 7.98 23.77 25.13
C ALA A 18 7.38 22.49 24.51
N THR A 19 8.25 21.65 23.98
CA THR A 19 7.88 20.28 23.58
C THR A 19 7.39 19.50 24.80
N PRO A 20 6.15 18.97 24.81
CA PRO A 20 5.69 18.12 25.89
C PRO A 20 6.40 16.77 25.80
N LYS A 21 7.33 16.54 26.73
CA LYS A 21 8.10 15.30 26.89
C LYS A 21 7.15 14.09 27.10
N PRO A 22 7.17 13.03 26.25
CA PRO A 22 6.39 11.80 26.43
C PRO A 22 6.99 10.87 27.50
N ARG A 23 7.63 11.44 28.52
CA ARG A 23 8.48 10.68 29.45
C ARG A 23 7.69 9.91 30.50
N ARG A 24 6.43 10.28 30.75
CA ARG A 24 5.59 9.59 31.76
C ARG A 24 5.14 8.20 31.29
N GLY A 25 4.65 8.08 30.06
CA GLY A 25 4.24 6.78 29.51
C GLY A 25 5.41 5.83 29.28
N ALA A 26 6.54 6.37 28.81
CA ALA A 26 7.77 5.61 28.64
C ALA A 26 8.32 5.10 29.99
N ASN A 27 8.22 5.91 31.05
CA ASN A 27 8.63 5.49 32.39
C ASN A 27 7.65 4.45 32.98
N LEU A 28 6.33 4.60 32.80
CA LEU A 28 5.34 3.61 33.28
C LEU A 28 5.58 2.21 32.71
N LEU A 29 5.84 2.12 31.41
CA LEU A 29 6.15 0.85 30.76
C LEU A 29 7.51 0.30 31.21
N ARG A 30 8.49 1.17 31.40
CA ARG A 30 9.81 0.79 31.88
C ARG A 30 9.79 0.24 33.31
N ASP A 31 8.96 0.83 34.17
CA ASP A 31 8.77 0.42 35.56
C ASP A 31 7.95 -0.89 35.62
N TYR A 32 6.94 -1.05 34.76
CA TYR A 32 6.16 -2.29 34.63
C TYR A 32 7.01 -3.50 34.21
N TYR A 33 8.01 -3.29 33.35
CA TYR A 33 8.93 -4.35 32.90
C TYR A 33 10.25 -4.40 33.69
N GLY A 34 10.39 -3.64 34.79
CA GLY A 34 11.58 -3.69 35.65
C GLY A 34 12.88 -3.23 34.97
N LEU A 35 12.81 -2.50 33.85
CA LEU A 35 13.95 -2.09 33.02
C LEU A 35 14.70 -0.85 33.57
N SER A 36 14.40 -0.47 34.82
CA SER A 36 14.95 0.71 35.47
C SER A 36 16.00 0.33 36.53
N ASN A 37 17.05 -0.39 36.13
CA ASN A 37 18.27 -0.47 36.95
C ASN A 37 19.52 -0.76 36.10
N PRO A 38 20.53 0.15 36.02
CA PRO A 38 21.85 -0.17 35.49
C PRO A 38 22.77 -0.66 36.62
N GLY A 39 22.64 -1.94 36.98
CA GLY A 39 23.66 -2.82 37.60
C GLY A 39 23.88 -2.75 39.14
N PRO A 40 24.40 -3.82 39.78
CA PRO A 40 24.72 -5.17 39.29
C PRO A 40 23.98 -6.31 40.03
N GLY A 41 23.14 -7.08 39.33
CA GLY A 41 22.63 -8.41 39.75
C GLY A 41 21.70 -8.47 40.97
N PRO A 42 20.80 -9.47 41.10
CA PRO A 42 20.88 -10.82 40.53
C PRO A 42 19.79 -11.12 39.48
N GLY A 43 19.90 -12.28 38.83
CA GLY A 43 18.96 -12.80 37.84
C GLY A 43 17.56 -13.14 38.39
N PRO A 44 16.72 -13.84 37.60
CA PRO A 44 15.28 -13.96 37.84
C PRO A 44 14.86 -14.84 39.04
N ASP A 45 15.80 -15.20 39.92
CA ASP A 45 15.56 -16.03 41.10
C ASP A 45 16.05 -15.32 42.37
N SER A 46 15.36 -14.27 42.82
CA SER A 46 15.41 -13.84 44.24
C SER A 46 14.25 -12.92 44.63
N PRO A 47 13.41 -13.33 45.59
CA PRO A 47 12.32 -12.51 46.12
C PRO A 47 12.89 -11.58 47.19
N ALA A 48 13.25 -10.34 46.83
CA ALA A 48 13.77 -9.40 47.82
C ALA A 48 13.49 -7.93 47.46
N ALA A 49 12.23 -7.54 47.63
CA ALA A 49 11.88 -6.22 48.13
C ALA A 49 10.65 -6.34 49.04
N ALA A 50 10.65 -7.34 49.93
CA ALA A 50 9.79 -7.32 51.10
C ALA A 50 10.39 -6.29 52.06
N SER A 51 9.65 -5.21 52.29
CA SER A 51 9.84 -4.33 53.43
C SER A 51 10.06 -5.16 54.69
N SER A 52 11.17 -4.91 55.38
CA SER A 52 11.52 -5.52 56.67
C SER A 52 10.63 -4.98 57.79
N THR A 53 9.33 -5.21 57.70
CA THR A 53 8.41 -5.16 58.84
C THR A 53 8.50 -6.51 59.54
N PRO A 54 8.61 -6.57 60.89
CA PRO A 54 8.57 -7.84 61.60
C PRO A 54 7.27 -8.55 61.18
N ALA A 55 7.39 -9.79 60.72
CA ALA A 55 6.26 -10.53 60.22
C ALA A 55 5.29 -10.76 61.38
N ASP A 56 4.29 -9.90 61.52
CA ASP A 56 3.25 -10.06 62.53
C ASP A 56 2.39 -11.25 62.12
N PRO A 57 2.39 -12.35 62.90
CA PRO A 57 1.59 -13.53 62.58
C PRO A 57 0.08 -13.29 62.72
N THR A 58 -0.34 -12.09 63.16
CA THR A 58 -1.74 -11.71 63.34
C THR A 58 -2.32 -10.85 62.21
N ASP A 59 -1.50 -10.40 61.27
CA ASP A 59 -1.92 -9.57 60.12
C ASP A 59 -2.36 -10.45 58.93
N PRO A 60 -3.61 -10.34 58.43
CA PRO A 60 -4.13 -11.17 57.33
C PRO A 60 -3.40 -10.96 55.99
N ASP A 61 -2.75 -9.83 55.76
CA ASP A 61 -2.04 -9.53 54.51
C ASP A 61 -0.61 -10.10 54.48
N ASN A 62 -0.14 -10.63 55.60
CA ASN A 62 1.22 -11.14 55.75
C ASN A 62 1.31 -12.62 55.35
N PRO A 63 2.31 -13.03 54.55
CA PRO A 63 2.52 -14.46 54.21
C PRO A 63 2.75 -15.38 55.42
N ALA A 64 3.16 -14.85 56.57
CA ALA A 64 3.33 -15.62 57.82
C ALA A 64 2.06 -15.67 58.70
N PHE A 65 0.90 -15.27 58.18
CA PHE A 65 -0.36 -15.21 58.92
C PHE A 65 -0.75 -16.57 59.51
N SER A 66 -1.01 -16.59 60.83
CA SER A 66 -1.54 -17.75 61.55
C SER A 66 -2.93 -17.44 62.09
N LYS A 67 -3.93 -18.12 61.52
CA LYS A 67 -5.35 -17.99 61.91
C LYS A 67 -5.53 -18.19 63.41
N ASP A 68 -4.92 -19.24 63.96
CA ASP A 68 -5.07 -19.60 65.38
C ASP A 68 -4.44 -18.55 66.31
N ALA A 69 -3.29 -17.99 65.92
CA ALA A 69 -2.64 -16.92 66.69
C ALA A 69 -3.44 -15.60 66.65
N ALA A 70 -3.96 -15.23 65.47
CA ALA A 70 -4.81 -14.05 65.29
C ALA A 70 -6.12 -14.17 66.08
N LEU A 71 -6.76 -15.34 66.03
CA LEU A 71 -8.01 -15.63 66.74
C LEU A 71 -7.78 -15.64 68.27
N ALA A 72 -6.70 -16.28 68.74
CA ALA A 72 -6.34 -16.27 70.16
C ALA A 72 -6.05 -14.84 70.67
N ALA A 73 -5.38 -14.01 69.87
CA ALA A 73 -5.16 -12.60 70.20
C ALA A 73 -6.46 -11.80 70.26
N LEU A 74 -7.39 -12.02 69.32
CA LEU A 74 -8.72 -11.38 69.29
C LEU A 74 -9.58 -11.79 70.49
N LEU A 75 -9.59 -13.06 70.87
CA LEU A 75 -10.36 -13.55 72.03
C LEU A 75 -9.79 -13.04 73.36
N ARG A 76 -8.47 -12.86 73.44
CA ARG A 76 -7.82 -12.35 74.67
C ARG A 76 -8.02 -10.85 74.86
N THR A 77 -8.19 -10.09 73.78
CA THR A 77 -8.20 -8.61 73.83
C THR A 77 -9.56 -7.99 73.52
N GLY A 78 -10.43 -8.69 72.78
CA GLY A 78 -11.70 -8.16 72.29
C GLY A 78 -12.88 -8.43 73.21
N SER A 79 -13.79 -7.46 73.31
CA SER A 79 -15.11 -7.68 73.90
C SER A 79 -16.05 -8.37 72.90
N LEU A 80 -17.13 -9.00 73.40
CA LEU A 80 -18.11 -9.70 72.55
C LEU A 80 -18.69 -8.80 71.44
N SER A 81 -18.96 -7.52 71.75
CA SER A 81 -19.49 -6.57 70.77
C SER A 81 -18.48 -6.23 69.68
N GLN A 82 -17.20 -6.12 70.02
CA GLN A 82 -16.12 -5.93 69.04
C GLN A 82 -15.93 -7.16 68.16
N LEU A 83 -16.08 -8.35 68.73
CA LEU A 83 -15.96 -9.60 67.97
C LEU A 83 -17.09 -9.74 66.94
N LEU A 84 -18.34 -9.46 67.33
CA LEU A 84 -19.50 -9.47 66.42
C LEU A 84 -19.39 -8.40 65.32
N ALA A 85 -18.90 -7.21 65.66
CA ALA A 85 -18.65 -6.16 64.66
C ALA A 85 -17.58 -6.61 63.65
N LYS A 86 -16.46 -7.18 64.12
CA LYS A 86 -15.41 -7.72 63.26
C LYS A 86 -15.90 -8.87 62.40
N GLU A 87 -16.72 -9.77 62.94
CA GLU A 87 -17.34 -10.84 62.15
C GLU A 87 -18.17 -10.28 61.00
N SER A 88 -19.03 -9.29 61.27
CA SER A 88 -19.83 -8.65 60.23
C SER A 88 -18.96 -8.01 59.15
N THR A 89 -17.87 -7.34 59.53
CA THR A 89 -16.92 -6.72 58.58
C THR A 89 -16.19 -7.79 57.75
N LEU A 90 -15.73 -8.87 58.37
CA LEU A 90 -15.07 -9.96 57.64
C LEU A 90 -16.02 -10.63 56.65
N ILE A 91 -17.30 -10.80 57.01
CA ILE A 91 -18.31 -11.36 56.08
C ILE A 91 -18.49 -10.46 54.86
N THR A 92 -18.49 -9.14 55.04
CA THR A 92 -18.56 -8.20 53.91
C THR A 92 -17.31 -8.24 53.06
N GLU A 93 -16.12 -8.22 53.67
CA GLU A 93 -14.83 -8.31 52.97
C GLU A 93 -14.69 -9.62 52.19
N ILE A 94 -15.11 -10.76 52.76
CA ILE A 94 -15.09 -12.06 52.06
C ILE A 94 -15.95 -12.03 50.80
N ARG A 95 -17.13 -11.38 50.86
CA ARG A 95 -18.03 -11.27 49.70
C ARG A 95 -17.46 -10.32 48.63
N GLU A 96 -16.86 -9.22 49.06
CA GLU A 96 -16.18 -8.28 48.16
C GLU A 96 -14.99 -8.94 47.47
N LEU A 97 -14.13 -9.62 48.23
CA LEU A 97 -12.98 -10.37 47.70
C LEU A 97 -13.39 -11.47 46.72
N ASP A 98 -14.47 -12.21 46.98
CA ASP A 98 -14.95 -13.19 45.99
C ASP A 98 -15.50 -12.51 44.73
N GLY A 99 -16.18 -11.36 44.87
CA GLY A 99 -16.60 -10.55 43.73
C GLY A 99 -15.42 -10.05 42.88
N GLU A 100 -14.37 -9.55 43.52
CA GLU A 100 -13.12 -9.12 42.88
C GLU A 100 -12.40 -10.29 42.19
N ARG A 101 -12.29 -11.43 42.89
CA ARG A 101 -11.70 -12.66 42.34
C ARG A 101 -12.45 -13.12 41.09
N GLN A 102 -13.79 -13.16 41.16
CA GLN A 102 -14.62 -13.52 40.00
C GLN A 102 -14.42 -12.53 38.86
N SER A 103 -14.47 -11.22 39.14
CA SER A 103 -14.25 -10.16 38.15
C SER A 103 -12.88 -10.30 37.45
N LEU A 104 -11.81 -10.56 38.21
CA LEU A 104 -10.47 -10.77 37.68
C LEU A 104 -10.42 -12.01 36.78
N VAL A 105 -11.00 -13.13 37.22
CA VAL A 105 -11.07 -14.38 36.46
C VAL A 105 -11.84 -14.18 35.15
N TYR A 106 -13.00 -13.50 35.19
CA TYR A 106 -13.76 -13.17 33.99
C TYR A 106 -12.99 -12.28 33.03
N ASN A 107 -12.36 -11.22 33.55
CA ASN A 107 -11.59 -10.30 32.71
C ASN A 107 -10.41 -11.02 32.05
N HIS A 108 -9.66 -11.82 32.81
CA HIS A 108 -8.54 -12.57 32.27
C HIS A 108 -9.00 -13.62 31.24
N HIS A 109 -10.03 -14.41 31.53
CA HIS A 109 -10.54 -15.40 30.57
C HIS A 109 -11.07 -14.73 29.30
N HIS A 110 -11.82 -13.64 29.44
CA HIS A 110 -12.32 -12.89 28.28
C HIS A 110 -11.15 -12.32 27.45
N GLN A 111 -10.11 -11.79 28.08
CA GLN A 111 -8.91 -11.32 27.38
C GLN A 111 -8.16 -12.46 26.68
N LEU A 112 -8.03 -13.64 27.31
CA LEU A 112 -7.40 -14.81 26.68
C LEU A 112 -8.18 -15.31 25.47
N VAL A 113 -9.51 -15.33 25.57
CA VAL A 113 -10.39 -15.69 24.45
C VAL A 113 -10.25 -14.66 23.33
N ALA A 114 -10.32 -13.37 23.64
CA ALA A 114 -10.14 -12.30 22.66
C ALA A 114 -8.76 -12.37 21.97
N ALA A 115 -7.69 -12.63 22.73
CA ALA A 115 -6.35 -12.83 22.18
C ALA A 115 -6.26 -14.10 21.31
N SER A 116 -6.95 -15.16 21.69
CA SER A 116 -7.03 -16.38 20.87
C SER A 116 -7.76 -16.12 19.55
N ASP A 117 -8.83 -15.31 19.58
CA ASP A 117 -9.57 -14.91 18.38
C ASP A 117 -8.75 -13.99 17.47
N THR A 118 -7.95 -13.06 18.03
CA THR A 118 -7.04 -12.24 17.22
C THR A 118 -5.96 -13.09 16.56
N ILE A 119 -5.36 -14.05 17.28
CA ILE A 119 -4.40 -15.01 16.71
C ILE A 119 -5.05 -15.82 15.59
N ARG A 120 -6.29 -16.29 15.79
CA ARG A 120 -7.03 -17.04 14.76
C ARG A 120 -7.29 -16.20 13.51
N ASN A 121 -7.71 -14.95 13.68
CA ASN A 121 -7.94 -14.03 12.57
C ASN A 121 -6.63 -13.68 11.84
N MET A 122 -5.53 -13.45 12.59
CA MET A 122 -4.21 -13.25 12.01
C MET A 122 -3.76 -14.46 11.18
N LYS A 123 -3.98 -15.68 11.68
CA LYS A 123 -3.68 -16.91 10.94
C LYS A 123 -4.49 -17.01 9.64
N GLN A 124 -5.81 -16.79 9.71
CA GLN A 124 -6.67 -16.81 8.52
C GLN A 124 -6.25 -15.77 7.47
N LYS A 125 -5.88 -14.56 7.91
CA LYS A 125 -5.35 -13.52 7.00
C LYS A 125 -4.02 -13.94 6.38
N SER A 126 -3.12 -14.56 7.13
CA SER A 126 -1.86 -15.09 6.61
C SER A 126 -2.10 -16.17 5.55
N GLU A 127 -2.97 -17.14 5.83
CA GLU A 127 -3.34 -18.21 4.89
C GLU A 127 -4.03 -17.63 3.63
N SER A 128 -4.80 -16.55 3.76
CA SER A 128 -5.40 -15.88 2.60
C SER A 128 -4.40 -15.13 1.72
N LEU A 129 -3.21 -14.81 2.26
CA LEU A 129 -2.15 -14.14 1.50
C LEU A 129 -1.37 -15.10 0.60
N ASP A 130 -1.26 -16.37 0.98
CA ASP A 130 -0.54 -17.41 0.21
C ASP A 130 -0.95 -17.47 -1.28
N PRO A 131 -2.23 -17.54 -1.67
CA PRO A 131 -2.62 -17.56 -3.09
C PRO A 131 -2.24 -16.27 -3.82
N SER A 132 -2.23 -15.12 -3.15
CA SER A 132 -1.81 -13.86 -3.76
C SER A 132 -0.31 -13.83 -4.03
N LEU A 133 0.50 -14.42 -3.14
CA LEU A 133 1.94 -14.56 -3.32
C LEU A 133 2.26 -15.56 -4.44
N ASP A 134 1.50 -16.64 -4.55
CA ASP A 134 1.66 -17.61 -5.63
C ASP A 134 1.27 -17.02 -6.99
N ALA A 135 0.19 -16.25 -7.07
CA ALA A 135 -0.17 -15.50 -8.29
C ALA A 135 0.92 -14.48 -8.67
N LEU A 136 1.50 -13.79 -7.69
CA LEU A 136 2.61 -12.87 -7.93
C LEU A 136 3.85 -13.61 -8.44
N ARG A 137 4.21 -14.76 -7.86
CA ARG A 137 5.31 -15.62 -8.35
C ARG A 137 5.08 -16.07 -9.79
N GLU A 138 3.85 -16.48 -10.12
CA GLU A 138 3.51 -16.87 -11.48
C GLU A 138 3.67 -15.68 -12.45
N SER A 139 3.22 -14.48 -12.06
CA SER A 139 3.40 -13.27 -12.88
C SER A 139 4.88 -12.94 -13.11
N PHE A 140 5.73 -13.04 -12.08
CA PHE A 140 7.17 -12.85 -12.23
C PHE A 140 7.80 -13.93 -13.11
N SER A 141 7.35 -15.18 -13.01
CA SER A 141 7.81 -16.25 -13.89
C SER A 141 7.44 -15.97 -15.36
N ARG A 142 6.24 -15.45 -15.63
CA ARG A 142 5.83 -15.06 -16.98
C ARG A 142 6.66 -13.87 -17.49
N ILE A 143 6.91 -12.87 -16.65
CA ILE A 143 7.77 -11.73 -17.01
C ILE A 143 9.18 -12.23 -17.36
N ALA A 144 9.78 -13.07 -16.52
CA ALA A 144 11.10 -13.65 -16.78
C ALA A 144 11.12 -14.48 -18.09
N GLN A 145 10.06 -15.24 -18.37
CA GLN A 145 9.93 -15.97 -19.64
C GLN A 145 9.86 -15.00 -20.84
N LEU A 146 9.06 -13.94 -20.75
CA LEU A 146 8.97 -12.92 -21.80
C LEU A 146 10.31 -12.21 -21.99
N GLU A 147 11.03 -11.86 -20.92
CA GLU A 147 12.37 -11.30 -20.99
C GLU A 147 13.32 -12.24 -21.71
N THR A 148 13.36 -13.53 -21.36
CA THR A 148 14.22 -14.50 -22.07
C THR A 148 13.85 -14.63 -23.55
N ASN A 149 12.56 -14.62 -23.89
CA ASN A 149 12.11 -14.66 -25.28
C ASN A 149 12.55 -13.38 -26.03
N LEU A 150 12.41 -12.21 -25.42
CA LEU A 150 12.89 -10.96 -26.00
C LEU A 150 14.42 -10.94 -26.12
N GLU A 151 15.15 -11.47 -25.14
CA GLU A 151 16.62 -11.61 -25.18
C GLU A 151 17.03 -12.54 -26.34
N THR A 152 16.32 -13.64 -26.57
CA THR A 152 16.59 -14.52 -27.73
C THR A 152 16.30 -13.84 -29.06
N LEU A 153 15.28 -12.98 -29.13
CA LEU A 153 14.99 -12.17 -30.33
C LEU A 153 15.98 -11.01 -30.50
N ARG A 154 16.53 -10.50 -29.40
CA ARG A 154 17.46 -9.37 -29.36
C ARG A 154 18.91 -9.79 -29.53
N SER A 155 19.25 -11.02 -29.16
CA SER A 155 20.62 -11.54 -29.22
C SER A 155 21.11 -11.54 -30.67
N PRO A 156 22.16 -10.77 -31.00
CA PRO A 156 22.82 -10.90 -32.28
C PRO A 156 23.59 -12.22 -32.29
N ILE A 157 23.47 -12.96 -33.38
CA ILE A 157 24.32 -14.10 -33.73
C ILE A 157 25.79 -13.74 -33.39
N PRO A 158 26.53 -14.56 -32.62
CA PRO A 158 27.91 -14.25 -32.31
C PRO A 158 28.70 -14.18 -33.62
N ALA A 159 29.31 -13.03 -33.88
CA ALA A 159 30.31 -12.86 -34.90
C ALA A 159 31.52 -13.74 -34.57
N SER A 160 31.49 -14.98 -35.05
CA SER A 160 32.69 -15.80 -35.25
C SER A 160 32.67 -16.23 -36.70
N GLY A 161 33.56 -15.60 -37.47
CA GLY A 161 33.64 -15.74 -38.90
C GLY A 161 33.93 -17.17 -39.33
N SER A 162 33.12 -17.66 -40.24
CA SER A 162 33.55 -18.36 -41.45
C SER A 162 32.33 -18.43 -42.37
N GLY A 163 32.53 -18.07 -43.64
CA GLY A 163 31.46 -17.73 -44.56
C GLY A 163 30.47 -18.87 -44.81
N ASP A 164 29.19 -18.52 -44.83
CA ASP A 164 28.13 -19.35 -45.40
C ASP A 164 27.04 -18.45 -46.01
N PRO A 165 26.42 -18.80 -47.15
CA PRO A 165 25.54 -17.96 -47.95
C PRO A 165 24.09 -17.92 -47.41
N GLY A 166 23.92 -17.66 -46.10
CA GLY A 166 22.61 -17.54 -45.42
C GLY A 166 22.20 -16.12 -45.04
N SER A 167 23.02 -15.09 -45.33
CA SER A 167 22.81 -13.69 -44.91
C SER A 167 21.53 -13.05 -45.45
N SER A 168 21.03 -13.50 -46.60
CA SER A 168 19.92 -12.84 -47.29
C SER A 168 18.58 -12.90 -46.55
N THR A 169 18.33 -13.92 -45.72
CA THR A 169 17.04 -14.05 -45.00
C THR A 169 16.96 -13.17 -43.75
N VAL A 170 18.11 -12.90 -43.11
CA VAL A 170 18.18 -12.08 -41.89
C VAL A 170 18.27 -10.60 -42.25
N GLU A 171 18.97 -10.25 -43.34
CA GLU A 171 18.91 -8.91 -43.93
C GLU A 171 17.49 -8.60 -44.42
N ALA A 172 16.81 -9.55 -45.09
CA ALA A 172 15.40 -9.40 -45.48
C ALA A 172 14.44 -9.22 -44.28
N ALA A 173 14.67 -9.90 -43.15
CA ALA A 173 13.87 -9.71 -41.94
C ALA A 173 14.12 -8.34 -41.26
N ARG A 174 15.34 -7.79 -41.42
CA ARG A 174 15.69 -6.45 -40.94
C ARG A 174 15.12 -5.35 -41.83
N ASP A 175 15.03 -5.61 -43.13
CA ASP A 175 14.35 -4.76 -44.12
C ASP A 175 12.82 -4.78 -43.96
N MET A 176 12.23 -5.82 -43.34
CA MET A 176 10.79 -5.91 -43.00
C MET A 176 10.39 -5.14 -41.72
N LEU A 177 11.36 -4.73 -40.90
CA LEU A 177 11.12 -4.01 -39.65
C LEU A 177 10.56 -2.58 -39.86
N PRO A 178 11.02 -1.77 -40.83
CA PRO A 178 10.39 -0.47 -41.14
C PRO A 178 8.96 -0.61 -41.68
N ASP A 179 8.66 -1.68 -42.42
CA ASP A 179 7.31 -1.97 -42.91
C ASP A 179 6.36 -2.32 -41.75
N LEU A 180 6.85 -3.04 -40.74
CA LEU A 180 6.12 -3.31 -39.49
C LEU A 180 5.85 -2.03 -38.68
N GLU A 181 6.85 -1.15 -38.56
CA GLU A 181 6.71 0.14 -37.86
C GLU A 181 5.68 1.04 -38.55
N ALA A 182 5.71 1.10 -39.89
CA ALA A 182 4.74 1.86 -40.68
C ALA A 182 3.30 1.33 -40.55
N ILE A 183 3.13 0.01 -40.38
CA ILE A 183 1.81 -0.62 -40.19
C ILE A 183 1.25 -0.37 -38.78
N VAL A 184 2.08 -0.46 -37.75
CA VAL A 184 1.63 -0.27 -36.35
C VAL A 184 1.35 1.19 -36.04
N THR A 185 2.07 2.12 -36.69
CA THR A 185 1.86 3.58 -36.54
C THR A 185 0.80 4.16 -37.48
N LEU A 186 0.21 3.33 -38.34
CA LEU A 186 -0.78 3.75 -39.34
C LEU A 186 -2.03 4.42 -38.74
N PRO A 187 -2.68 3.87 -37.69
CA PRO A 187 -3.87 4.50 -37.11
C PRO A 187 -3.61 5.91 -36.60
N THR A 188 -2.46 6.13 -35.97
CA THR A 188 -2.03 7.44 -35.46
C THR A 188 -1.66 8.39 -36.59
N ALA A 189 -0.93 7.90 -37.61
CA ALA A 189 -0.56 8.72 -38.77
C ALA A 189 -1.78 9.18 -39.59
N LEU A 190 -2.80 8.33 -39.76
CA LEU A 190 -4.07 8.71 -40.41
C LEU A 190 -4.81 9.79 -39.60
N ARG A 191 -4.79 9.69 -38.27
CA ARG A 191 -5.42 10.69 -37.40
C ARG A 191 -4.72 12.04 -37.50
N ASP A 192 -3.40 12.04 -37.49
CA ASP A 192 -2.59 13.25 -37.59
C ASP A 192 -2.77 13.94 -38.96
N LEU A 193 -2.91 13.18 -40.05
CA LEU A 193 -3.17 13.74 -41.38
C LEU A 193 -4.58 14.34 -41.52
N ILE A 194 -5.57 13.80 -40.82
CA ILE A 194 -6.94 14.32 -40.82
C ILE A 194 -7.05 15.56 -39.92
N GLU A 195 -6.34 15.58 -38.79
CA GLU A 195 -6.43 16.65 -37.79
C GLU A 195 -5.52 17.85 -38.09
N PHE A 196 -4.31 17.59 -38.58
CA PHE A 196 -3.32 18.65 -38.84
C PHE A 196 -3.17 18.98 -40.33
N GLY A 197 -3.45 18.04 -41.24
CA GLY A 197 -3.28 18.27 -42.69
C GLY A 197 -1.82 18.56 -43.12
N ILE A 198 -0.85 18.26 -42.25
CA ILE A 198 0.57 18.61 -42.43
C ILE A 198 1.28 17.46 -43.16
N ALA A 199 1.81 17.74 -44.35
CA ALA A 199 2.87 16.95 -44.96
C ALA A 199 4.20 17.24 -44.25
N PRO A 200 5.13 16.28 -44.13
CA PRO A 200 6.47 16.60 -43.70
C PRO A 200 7.19 17.38 -44.82
N ILE A 201 7.54 18.63 -44.52
CA ILE A 201 8.63 19.42 -45.10
C ILE A 201 8.40 19.96 -46.53
N ASP A 202 7.80 21.15 -46.64
CA ASP A 202 8.48 22.26 -47.32
C ASP A 202 8.01 23.61 -46.74
N GLY A 203 8.96 24.49 -46.42
CA GLY A 203 8.81 25.60 -45.49
C GLY A 203 8.08 26.83 -46.03
N THR A 204 6.75 26.75 -46.22
CA THR A 204 5.94 27.94 -46.55
C THR A 204 4.80 28.11 -45.54
N GLN A 205 4.76 29.27 -44.88
CA GLN A 205 3.76 29.63 -43.86
C GLN A 205 2.31 29.50 -44.37
N PRO A 206 1.38 28.96 -43.56
CA PRO A 206 -0.02 28.91 -43.91
C PRO A 206 -0.73 30.23 -43.58
N ASP A 207 -1.29 30.88 -44.60
CA ASP A 207 -2.29 31.92 -44.41
C ASP A 207 -3.59 31.30 -43.84
N ALA A 208 -4.08 31.85 -42.73
CA ALA A 208 -5.13 31.29 -41.87
C ALA A 208 -6.57 31.31 -42.45
N ALA A 209 -6.74 31.45 -43.77
CA ALA A 209 -8.04 31.59 -44.42
C ALA A 209 -8.53 30.32 -45.16
N SER A 210 -7.88 29.17 -44.99
CA SER A 210 -8.17 27.95 -45.78
C SER A 210 -8.30 26.66 -44.96
N SER A 211 -8.74 26.73 -43.70
CA SER A 211 -8.89 25.55 -42.82
C SER A 211 -9.83 24.46 -43.37
N GLN A 212 -10.85 24.88 -44.13
CA GLN A 212 -11.85 23.97 -44.71
C GLN A 212 -11.31 23.19 -45.93
N GLY A 213 -10.44 23.83 -46.73
CA GLY A 213 -9.71 23.16 -47.82
C GLY A 213 -8.62 22.22 -47.30
N GLN A 214 -7.98 22.56 -46.18
CA GLN A 214 -6.92 21.76 -45.57
C GLN A 214 -7.44 20.44 -44.99
N SER A 215 -8.62 20.44 -44.36
CA SER A 215 -9.21 19.21 -43.79
C SER A 215 -9.62 18.19 -44.86
N SER A 216 -10.16 18.68 -45.99
CA SER A 216 -10.52 17.80 -47.14
C SER A 216 -9.29 17.30 -47.89
N GLN A 217 -8.23 18.11 -47.99
CA GLN A 217 -6.93 17.70 -48.52
C GLN A 217 -6.23 16.67 -47.61
N GLY A 218 -6.26 16.86 -46.29
CA GLY A 218 -5.73 15.91 -45.31
C GLY A 218 -6.44 14.56 -45.38
N LEU A 219 -7.77 14.56 -45.53
CA LEU A 219 -8.56 13.34 -45.74
C LEU A 219 -8.18 12.63 -47.05
N ALA A 220 -8.02 13.36 -48.15
CA ALA A 220 -7.62 12.76 -49.43
C ALA A 220 -6.21 12.14 -49.36
N GLN A 221 -5.29 12.75 -48.61
CA GLN A 221 -3.96 12.20 -48.38
C GLN A 221 -4.00 10.95 -47.48
N ALA A 222 -4.80 10.97 -46.42
CA ALA A 222 -5.03 9.82 -45.55
C ALA A 222 -5.66 8.64 -46.32
N GLU A 223 -6.63 8.88 -47.20
CA GLU A 223 -7.23 7.85 -48.05
C GLU A 223 -6.21 7.25 -49.04
N ARG A 224 -5.28 8.07 -49.56
CA ARG A 224 -4.20 7.60 -50.44
C ARG A 224 -3.18 6.71 -49.71
N LEU A 225 -2.80 7.07 -48.49
CA LEU A 225 -1.90 6.25 -47.67
C LEU A 225 -2.57 4.95 -47.23
N TRP A 226 -3.85 5.03 -46.83
CA TRP A 226 -4.64 3.84 -46.53
C TRP A 226 -4.69 2.87 -47.72
N GLY A 227 -4.93 3.37 -48.94
CA GLY A 227 -4.97 2.54 -50.14
C GLY A 227 -3.65 1.81 -50.45
N GLN A 228 -2.49 2.41 -50.12
CA GLN A 228 -1.19 1.75 -50.27
C GLN A 228 -1.01 0.61 -49.27
N MET A 229 -1.50 0.80 -48.04
CA MET A 229 -1.29 -0.13 -46.93
C MET A 229 -2.40 -1.19 -46.82
N GLU A 230 -3.59 -0.97 -47.39
CA GLU A 230 -4.70 -1.93 -47.39
C GLU A 230 -4.35 -3.24 -48.12
N ALA A 231 -3.55 -3.17 -49.19
CA ALA A 231 -3.06 -4.35 -49.89
C ALA A 231 -2.12 -5.20 -49.00
N VAL A 232 -1.28 -4.55 -48.19
CA VAL A 232 -0.35 -5.23 -47.28
C VAL A 232 -1.12 -5.81 -46.09
N LEU A 233 -2.02 -5.02 -45.49
CA LEU A 233 -2.86 -5.45 -44.37
C LEU A 233 -3.80 -6.62 -44.74
N SER A 234 -4.34 -6.64 -45.96
CA SER A 234 -5.17 -7.76 -46.44
C SER A 234 -4.34 -9.02 -46.64
N ALA A 235 -3.16 -8.93 -47.25
CA ALA A 235 -2.24 -10.07 -47.37
C ALA A 235 -1.86 -10.65 -45.99
N TRP A 236 -1.68 -9.79 -44.98
CA TRP A 236 -1.35 -10.22 -43.61
C TRP A 236 -2.55 -10.79 -42.85
N SER A 237 -3.75 -10.28 -43.13
CA SER A 237 -5.00 -10.85 -42.63
C SER A 237 -5.26 -12.25 -43.22
N ASP A 238 -4.91 -12.46 -44.49
CA ASP A 238 -5.00 -13.77 -45.16
C ASP A 238 -3.92 -14.75 -44.67
N ALA A 239 -2.74 -14.22 -44.29
CA ALA A 239 -1.69 -14.97 -43.62
C ALA A 239 -1.99 -15.29 -42.13
N GLY A 240 -3.07 -14.75 -41.57
CA GLY A 240 -3.52 -15.07 -40.22
C GLY A 240 -2.75 -14.40 -39.08
N VAL A 241 -2.06 -13.27 -39.34
CA VAL A 241 -1.33 -12.52 -38.31
C VAL A 241 -2.32 -11.93 -37.29
N GLN A 242 -2.10 -12.20 -36.01
CA GLN A 242 -2.96 -11.71 -34.92
C GLN A 242 -2.83 -10.18 -34.75
N GLY A 243 -3.94 -9.50 -34.44
CA GLY A 243 -3.99 -8.04 -34.24
C GLY A 243 -4.20 -7.21 -35.52
N VAL A 244 -3.86 -7.73 -36.70
CA VAL A 244 -4.02 -7.00 -37.99
C VAL A 244 -5.48 -6.61 -38.26
N ARG A 245 -6.43 -7.47 -37.89
CA ARG A 245 -7.87 -7.19 -38.06
C ARG A 245 -8.36 -6.03 -37.19
N GLU A 246 -7.78 -5.87 -36.01
CA GLU A 246 -8.08 -4.77 -35.08
C GLU A 246 -7.54 -3.45 -35.63
N ILE A 247 -6.29 -3.45 -36.10
CA ILE A 247 -5.66 -2.29 -36.77
C ILE A 247 -6.48 -1.87 -38.01
N ILE A 248 -6.91 -2.82 -38.85
CA ILE A 248 -7.77 -2.53 -40.01
C ILE A 248 -9.10 -1.90 -39.57
N ALA A 249 -9.71 -2.42 -38.51
CA ALA A 249 -10.99 -1.91 -37.99
C ALA A 249 -10.85 -0.47 -37.45
N GLU A 250 -9.77 -0.19 -36.71
CA GLU A 250 -9.46 1.13 -36.18
C GLU A 250 -9.21 2.16 -37.29
N CYS A 251 -8.38 1.83 -38.28
CA CYS A 251 -8.09 2.74 -39.40
C CYS A 251 -9.33 3.06 -40.22
N ARG A 252 -10.20 2.06 -40.46
CA ARG A 252 -11.49 2.26 -41.12
C ARG A 252 -12.45 3.13 -40.29
N SER A 253 -12.37 3.06 -38.96
CA SER A 253 -13.12 3.94 -38.07
C SER A 253 -12.64 5.38 -38.19
N VAL A 254 -11.33 5.61 -38.16
CA VAL A 254 -10.70 6.94 -38.28
C VAL A 254 -11.06 7.61 -39.61
N LEU A 255 -10.98 6.90 -40.74
CA LEU A 255 -11.37 7.45 -42.05
C LEU A 255 -12.87 7.75 -42.14
N ARG A 256 -13.71 6.91 -41.53
CA ARG A 256 -15.17 7.14 -41.48
C ARG A 256 -15.51 8.37 -40.64
N GLU A 257 -14.81 8.57 -39.53
CA GLU A 257 -14.94 9.74 -38.68
C GLU A 257 -14.48 11.01 -39.40
N GLY A 258 -13.32 10.96 -40.07
CA GLY A 258 -12.83 12.05 -40.92
C GLY A 258 -13.83 12.44 -42.03
N ARG A 259 -14.45 11.45 -42.69
CA ARG A 259 -15.47 11.71 -43.73
C ARG A 259 -16.72 12.37 -43.17
N ARG A 260 -17.13 12.00 -41.96
CA ARG A 260 -18.25 12.64 -41.25
C ARG A 260 -17.92 14.09 -40.88
N ALA A 261 -16.71 14.35 -40.38
CA ALA A 261 -16.25 15.70 -40.06
C ALA A 261 -16.18 16.60 -41.31
N ALA A 262 -15.71 16.05 -42.44
CA ALA A 262 -15.69 16.76 -43.73
C ALA A 262 -17.10 17.01 -44.31
N GLY A 263 -18.04 16.07 -44.13
CA GLY A 263 -19.42 16.22 -44.60
C GLY A 263 -20.28 17.15 -43.76
N ALA A 264 -20.07 17.19 -42.43
CA ALA A 264 -20.82 18.04 -41.50
C ALA A 264 -20.51 19.55 -41.65
N THR A 265 -19.42 19.90 -42.32
CA THR A 265 -19.02 21.30 -42.57
C THR A 265 -19.50 21.83 -43.92
N GLN A 266 -20.18 21.01 -44.73
CA GLN A 266 -20.63 21.36 -46.10
C GLN A 266 -22.14 21.66 -46.20
N THR A 267 -22.89 21.44 -45.12
CA THR A 267 -24.32 21.81 -44.96
C THR A 267 -24.47 23.05 -44.10
#